data_AF-A0A958J4R6-F1
#
_entry.id   AF-A0A958J4R6-F1
#
_cell.length_a   1.000
_cell.length_b   1.000
_cell.length_c   1.000
_cell.angle_alpha   90.00
_cell.angle_beta   90.00
_cell.angle_gamma   90.00
#
_symmetry.space_group_name_H-M   'P 1'
#
loop_
_entity.id
_entity.type
_entity.pdbx_description
1 polymer ?
#
loop_
_entity_poly.entity_id
_entity_poly.type
_entity_poly.pdbx_seq_one_letter_code
_entity_poly.pdbx_strand_id
1 'polypeptide(L)'
;MSELVDYQNILAEDPGNPVFAEYADSLRRRKQFAEAFEVCFKGLSVNPACHLGRLILARAFYDCNHLSFAVREVNHLCNECPDLPALKRLLSALSPDAEPNIDRAPTAQEESSVEEEIVAETDFDFEELELIEDENENNK
;
A
#
# COMPACT_ATOMS: atom_id res chain seq x y z
N MET A 1 9.18 -16.15 21.98
CA MET A 1 8.71 -14.75 22.00
C MET A 1 9.81 -13.74 21.67
N SER A 2 11.02 -14.15 21.26
CA SER A 2 12.17 -13.25 21.11
C SER A 2 12.30 -12.58 19.73
N GLU A 3 12.00 -13.31 18.64
CA GLU A 3 12.24 -12.81 17.27
C GLU A 3 11.47 -11.52 16.91
N LEU A 4 10.28 -11.31 17.48
CA LEU A 4 9.47 -10.12 17.18
C LEU A 4 10.00 -8.83 17.81
N VAL A 5 10.60 -8.91 19.00
CA VAL A 5 11.16 -7.74 19.68
C VAL A 5 12.40 -7.28 18.93
N ASP A 6 13.19 -8.24 18.44
CA ASP A 6 14.37 -7.98 17.64
C ASP A 6 14.00 -7.28 16.31
N TYR A 7 12.91 -7.69 15.66
CA TYR A 7 12.42 -7.02 14.45
C TYR A 7 12.01 -5.57 14.69
N GLN A 8 11.30 -5.26 15.78
CA GLN A 8 10.87 -3.88 16.05
C GLN A 8 12.05 -2.95 16.29
N ASN A 9 13.09 -3.41 17.01
CA ASN A 9 14.29 -2.62 17.24
C ASN A 9 15.03 -2.32 15.93
N ILE A 10 15.18 -3.33 15.06
CA ILE A 10 15.83 -3.16 13.75
C ILE A 10 15.06 -2.17 12.87
N LEU A 11 13.73 -2.27 12.85
CA LEU A 11 12.88 -1.40 12.02
C LEU A 11 12.73 0.01 12.56
N ALA A 12 12.97 0.22 13.86
CA ALA A 12 13.07 1.55 14.44
C ALA A 12 14.32 2.29 13.95
N GLU A 13 15.42 1.57 13.70
CA GLU A 13 16.66 2.13 13.15
C GLU A 13 16.60 2.27 11.63
N ASP A 14 16.12 1.24 10.93
CA ASP A 14 15.97 1.21 9.47
C ASP A 14 14.65 0.53 9.06
N PRO A 15 13.60 1.31 8.78
CA PRO A 15 12.32 0.78 8.31
C PRO A 15 12.42 0.04 6.97
N GLY A 16 13.41 0.37 6.14
CA GLY A 16 13.63 -0.23 4.81
C GLY A 16 14.36 -1.58 4.85
N ASN A 17 14.80 -2.01 6.04
CA ASN A 17 15.52 -3.26 6.21
C ASN A 17 14.63 -4.46 5.80
N PRO A 18 15.10 -5.37 4.92
CA PRO A 18 14.30 -6.50 4.41
C PRO A 18 13.59 -7.35 5.47
N VAL A 19 14.08 -7.31 6.72
CA VAL A 19 13.45 -7.90 7.91
C VAL A 19 11.99 -7.46 8.11
N PHE A 20 11.58 -6.27 7.62
CA PHE A 20 10.18 -5.82 7.70
C PHE A 20 9.24 -6.83 7.03
N ALA A 21 9.69 -7.51 5.98
CA ALA A 21 8.88 -8.49 5.27
C ALA A 21 8.63 -9.74 6.11
N GLU A 22 9.63 -10.21 6.85
CA GLU A 22 9.48 -11.34 7.79
C GLU A 22 8.55 -10.96 8.94
N TYR A 23 8.70 -9.75 9.48
CA TYR A 23 7.84 -9.24 10.53
C TYR A 23 6.38 -9.15 10.06
N ALA A 24 6.15 -8.56 8.88
CA ALA A 24 4.83 -8.47 8.27
C ALA A 24 4.21 -9.85 7.99
N ASP A 25 4.98 -10.85 7.55
CA ASP A 25 4.45 -12.20 7.35
C ASP A 25 4.04 -12.86 8.68
N SER A 26 4.79 -12.62 9.75
CA SER A 26 4.43 -13.07 11.09
C SER A 26 3.12 -12.45 11.57
N LEU A 27 2.93 -11.14 11.36
CA LEU A 27 1.68 -10.44 11.66
C LEU A 27 0.51 -10.98 10.82
N ARG A 28 0.71 -11.17 9.51
CA ARG A 28 -0.27 -11.75 8.59
C ARG A 28 -0.72 -13.14 9.05
N ARG A 29 0.20 -14.03 9.42
CA ARG A 29 -0.12 -15.40 9.91
C ARG A 29 -0.94 -15.37 11.20
N ARG A 30 -0.85 -14.30 11.98
CA ARG A 30 -1.67 -14.05 13.19
C ARG A 30 -2.98 -13.33 12.90
N LYS A 31 -3.29 -13.08 11.62
CA LYS A 31 -4.46 -12.31 11.16
C LYS A 31 -4.46 -10.85 11.63
N GLN A 32 -3.30 -10.33 12.01
CA GLN A 32 -3.07 -8.92 12.34
C GLN A 32 -2.79 -8.14 11.04
N PHE A 33 -3.81 -8.07 10.18
CA PHE A 33 -3.64 -7.57 8.82
C PHE A 33 -3.37 -6.07 8.77
N ALA A 34 -3.99 -5.29 9.65
CA ALA A 34 -3.78 -3.85 9.72
C ALA A 34 -2.31 -3.52 10.03
N GLU A 35 -1.74 -4.15 11.06
CA GLU A 35 -0.33 -3.96 11.41
C GLU A 35 0.60 -4.53 10.33
N ALA A 36 0.25 -5.65 9.70
CA ALA A 36 1.03 -6.20 8.59
C ALA A 36 1.10 -5.21 7.40
N PHE A 37 -0.03 -4.59 7.05
CA PHE A 37 -0.08 -3.56 6.02
C PHE A 37 0.75 -2.34 6.40
N GLU A 38 0.64 -1.86 7.64
CA GLU A 38 1.41 -0.72 8.11
C GLU A 38 2.93 -0.96 7.99
N VAL A 39 3.40 -2.13 8.43
CA VAL A 39 4.81 -2.52 8.33
C VAL A 39 5.25 -2.64 6.87
N CYS A 40 4.46 -3.29 6.02
CA CYS A 40 4.75 -3.42 4.60
C CYS A 40 4.82 -2.05 3.91
N PHE A 41 3.84 -1.15 4.15
CA PHE A 41 3.82 0.16 3.52
C PHE A 41 4.97 1.04 3.99
N LYS A 42 5.26 1.05 5.30
CA LYS A 42 6.44 1.77 5.83
C LYS A 42 7.73 1.24 5.21
N GLY A 43 7.92 -0.08 5.20
CA GLY A 43 9.12 -0.68 4.63
C GLY A 43 9.28 -0.43 3.13
N LEU A 44 8.20 -0.58 2.36
CA LEU A 44 8.21 -0.35 0.91
C LEU A 44 8.30 1.13 0.53
N SER A 45 7.89 2.06 1.40
CA SER A 45 8.07 3.49 1.18
C SER A 45 9.56 3.90 1.21
N VAL A 46 10.36 3.20 2.00
CA VAL A 46 11.82 3.42 2.10
C VAL A 46 12.58 2.52 1.11
N ASN A 47 12.16 1.26 0.98
CA ASN A 47 12.77 0.26 0.12
C ASN A 47 11.75 -0.35 -0.88
N PRO A 48 11.39 0.38 -1.94
CA PRO A 48 10.36 -0.04 -2.91
C PRO A 48 10.79 -1.23 -3.79
N ALA A 49 12.10 -1.54 -3.84
CA ALA A 49 12.66 -2.66 -4.59
C ALA A 49 12.63 -3.98 -3.80
N CYS A 50 12.13 -3.98 -2.57
CA CYS A 50 12.04 -5.18 -1.75
C CYS A 50 10.97 -6.16 -2.29
N HIS A 51 11.37 -7.08 -3.17
CA HIS A 51 10.46 -8.06 -3.77
C HIS A 51 9.76 -8.95 -2.72
N LEU A 52 10.47 -9.33 -1.65
CA LEU A 52 9.89 -10.12 -0.56
C LEU A 52 8.79 -9.33 0.16
N GLY A 53 9.03 -8.04 0.45
CA GLY A 53 8.04 -7.15 1.07
C GLY A 53 6.77 -7.02 0.23
N ARG A 54 6.92 -6.86 -1.09
CA ARG A 54 5.78 -6.83 -2.03
C ARG A 54 5.04 -8.15 -2.10
N LEU A 55 5.75 -9.28 -2.05
CA LEU A 55 5.12 -10.61 -2.05
C LEU A 55 4.27 -10.82 -0.80
N ILE A 56 4.77 -10.39 0.37
CA ILE A 56 4.01 -10.47 1.62
C ILE A 56 2.80 -9.54 1.59
N LEU A 57 2.96 -8.32 1.06
CA LEU A 57 1.85 -7.39 0.86
C LEU A 57 0.75 -7.99 -0.04
N ALA A 58 1.13 -8.60 -1.16
CA ALA A 58 0.20 -9.27 -2.07
C ALA A 58 -0.57 -10.41 -1.38
N ARG A 59 0.12 -11.21 -0.55
CA ARG A 59 -0.50 -12.28 0.25
C ARG A 59 -1.45 -11.72 1.30
N ALA A 60 -1.09 -10.64 1.97
CA ALA A 60 -1.95 -10.00 2.95
C ALA A 60 -3.24 -9.45 2.30
N PHE A 61 -3.14 -8.86 1.10
CA PHE A 61 -4.31 -8.46 0.32
C PHE A 61 -5.19 -9.66 -0.07
N TYR A 62 -4.58 -10.75 -0.52
CA TYR A 62 -5.32 -11.98 -0.84
C TYR A 62 -6.08 -12.52 0.38
N ASP A 63 -5.43 -12.61 1.53
CA ASP A 63 -6.05 -13.10 2.77
C ASP A 63 -7.20 -12.20 3.25
N CYS A 64 -7.15 -10.90 2.93
CA CYS A 64 -8.21 -9.93 3.22
C CYS A 64 -9.30 -9.87 2.12
N ASN A 65 -9.25 -10.75 1.12
CA ASN A 65 -10.14 -10.76 -0.04
C ASN A 65 -10.08 -9.47 -0.89
N HIS A 66 -8.97 -8.73 -0.81
CA HIS A 66 -8.67 -7.55 -1.61
C HIS A 66 -7.96 -7.94 -2.90
N LEU A 67 -8.65 -8.72 -3.74
CA LEU A 67 -8.04 -9.43 -4.87
C LEU A 67 -7.44 -8.48 -5.93
N SER A 68 -8.06 -7.33 -6.19
CA SER A 68 -7.56 -6.33 -7.14
C SER A 68 -6.16 -5.83 -6.78
N PHE A 69 -5.95 -5.52 -5.49
CA PHE A 69 -4.65 -5.07 -4.98
C PHE A 69 -3.62 -6.20 -4.99
N ALA A 70 -4.03 -7.43 -4.64
CA ALA A 70 -3.15 -8.59 -4.71
C ALA A 70 -2.67 -8.84 -6.15
N VAL A 71 -3.58 -8.81 -7.14
CA VAL A 71 -3.23 -8.99 -8.55
C VAL A 71 -2.26 -7.91 -9.04
N ARG A 72 -2.47 -6.64 -8.66
CA ARG A 72 -1.57 -5.55 -9.03
C ARG A 72 -0.14 -5.79 -8.54
N GLU A 73 0.04 -6.15 -7.28
CA GLU A 73 1.37 -6.40 -6.71
C GLU A 73 2.03 -7.64 -7.32
N VAL A 74 1.25 -8.71 -7.56
CA VAL A 74 1.80 -9.93 -8.20
C VAL A 74 2.21 -9.66 -9.65
N ASN A 75 1.41 -8.92 -10.43
CA ASN A 75 1.78 -8.55 -11.80
C ASN A 75 3.06 -7.73 -11.84
N HIS A 76 3.22 -6.77 -10.92
CA HIS A 76 4.45 -6.00 -10.81
C HIS A 76 5.66 -6.91 -10.53
N LEU A 77 5.52 -7.85 -9.59
CA LEU A 77 6.56 -8.83 -9.29
C LEU A 77 6.83 -9.82 -10.43
N CYS A 78 5.84 -10.18 -11.24
CA CYS A 78 6.04 -11.01 -12.42
C CYS A 78 6.85 -10.30 -13.51
N ASN A 79 6.71 -8.98 -13.63
CA ASN A 79 7.51 -8.19 -14.57
C ASN A 79 8.97 -8.05 -14.11
N GLU A 80 9.21 -7.89 -12.80
CA GLU A 80 10.56 -7.76 -12.25
C GLU A 80 11.27 -9.10 -12.02
N CYS A 81 10.54 -10.11 -11.57
CA CYS A 81 11.03 -11.40 -11.09
C CYS A 81 10.11 -12.57 -11.53
N PRO A 82 10.03 -12.87 -12.84
CA PRO A 82 9.07 -13.86 -13.37
C PRO A 82 9.30 -15.30 -12.89
N ASP A 83 10.52 -15.62 -12.44
CA ASP A 83 10.91 -17.00 -12.13
C ASP A 83 10.59 -17.45 -10.70
N LEU A 84 9.89 -16.63 -9.93
CA LEU A 84 9.53 -16.98 -8.56
C LEU A 84 8.33 -17.97 -8.54
N PRO A 85 8.51 -19.23 -8.07
CA PRO A 85 7.42 -20.22 -8.07
C PRO A 85 6.27 -19.82 -7.13
N ALA A 86 6.55 -19.01 -6.11
CA ALA A 86 5.54 -18.47 -5.22
C ALA A 86 4.56 -17.53 -5.93
N LEU A 87 5.02 -16.77 -6.93
CA LEU A 87 4.17 -15.87 -7.71
C LEU A 87 3.21 -16.66 -8.60
N LYS A 88 3.71 -17.68 -9.31
CA LYS A 88 2.89 -18.57 -10.16
C LYS A 88 1.74 -19.21 -9.39
N ARG A 89 2.02 -19.67 -8.16
CA ARG A 89 0.98 -20.24 -7.26
C ARG A 89 -0.04 -19.20 -6.82
N LEU A 90 0.40 -17.99 -6.48
CA LEU A 90 -0.48 -16.91 -6.02
C LEU A 90 -1.36 -16.38 -7.17
N LEU A 91 -0.81 -16.23 -8.38
CA LEU A 91 -1.55 -15.88 -9.58
C LEU A 91 -2.63 -16.92 -9.92
N SER A 92 -2.27 -18.20 -9.92
CA SER A 92 -3.24 -19.27 -10.16
C SER A 92 -4.37 -19.29 -9.12
N ALA A 93 -4.09 -18.91 -7.87
CA ALA A 93 -5.10 -18.80 -6.83
C ALA A 93 -5.99 -17.54 -6.99
N LEU A 94 -5.42 -16.42 -7.46
CA LEU A 94 -6.12 -15.16 -7.68
C LEU A 94 -7.03 -15.19 -8.92
N SER A 95 -6.62 -15.95 -9.94
CA SER A 95 -7.29 -16.02 -11.22
C SER A 95 -7.12 -17.42 -11.79
N PRO A 96 -8.04 -18.36 -11.48
CA PRO A 96 -7.95 -19.72 -12.00
C PRO A 96 -8.02 -19.77 -13.54
N ASP A 97 -8.53 -18.72 -14.19
CA ASP A 97 -8.66 -18.60 -15.65
C ASP A 97 -7.75 -17.54 -16.30
N ALA A 98 -6.93 -16.79 -15.55
CA ALA A 98 -6.07 -15.78 -16.18
C ALA A 98 -4.70 -16.34 -16.53
N GLU A 99 -4.40 -16.36 -17.82
CA GLU A 99 -3.03 -16.43 -18.29
C GLU A 99 -2.24 -15.22 -17.75
N PRO A 100 -0.95 -15.39 -17.40
CA PRO A 100 -0.11 -14.27 -17.00
C PRO A 100 -0.05 -13.28 -18.17
N ASN A 101 -0.71 -12.14 -18.03
CA ASN A 101 -0.67 -11.09 -19.05
C ASN A 101 0.64 -10.30 -18.86
N ILE A 102 1.72 -10.84 -19.43
CA ILE A 102 3.08 -10.28 -19.39
C ILE A 102 3.16 -8.96 -20.22
N ASP A 103 2.11 -8.61 -20.96
CA ASP A 103 2.10 -7.46 -21.88
C ASP A 103 1.31 -6.23 -21.39
N ARG A 104 0.74 -6.24 -20.18
CA ARG A 104 0.10 -5.04 -19.61
C ARG A 104 1.06 -4.26 -18.71
N ALA A 105 1.75 -3.30 -19.33
CA ALA A 105 2.33 -2.15 -18.62
C ALA A 105 1.27 -1.48 -17.72
N PRO A 106 1.65 -0.83 -16.61
CA PRO A 106 0.70 -0.14 -15.76
C PRO A 106 0.19 1.10 -16.50
N THR A 107 -0.89 0.95 -17.28
CA THR A 107 -1.70 2.09 -17.70
C THR A 107 -2.40 2.62 -16.46
N ALA A 108 -1.78 3.64 -15.86
CA ALA A 108 -2.44 4.56 -14.96
C ALA A 108 -3.52 5.32 -15.74
N GLN A 109 -4.67 4.69 -15.98
CA GLN A 109 -5.91 5.35 -16.40
C GLN A 109 -7.10 4.57 -15.83
N GLU A 110 -7.31 4.72 -14.52
CA GLU A 110 -8.68 4.69 -14.00
C GLU A 110 -9.28 6.07 -14.29
N GLU A 111 -9.68 6.30 -15.53
CA GLU A 111 -10.68 7.32 -15.83
C GLU A 111 -12.03 6.77 -15.38
N SER A 112 -12.25 6.86 -14.07
CA SER A 112 -13.57 6.84 -13.48
C SER A 112 -14.29 8.09 -13.97
N SER A 113 -14.95 7.97 -15.12
CA SER A 113 -16.00 8.88 -15.56
C SER A 113 -17.22 8.69 -14.66
N VAL A 114 -17.14 9.24 -13.45
CA VAL A 114 -18.34 9.74 -12.80
C VAL A 114 -18.55 11.13 -13.37
N GLU A 115 -19.48 11.24 -14.31
CA GLU A 115 -20.06 12.52 -14.66
C GLU A 115 -20.84 13.01 -13.44
N GLU A 116 -20.15 13.59 -12.45
CA GLU A 116 -20.79 14.48 -11.50
C GLU A 116 -21.17 15.73 -12.27
N GLU A 117 -22.47 15.93 -12.39
CA GLU A 117 -23.12 17.14 -12.88
C GLU A 117 -22.64 18.32 -12.04
N ILE A 118 -21.59 19.02 -12.51
CA ILE A 118 -21.08 20.23 -11.89
C ILE A 118 -22.13 21.32 -12.14
N VAL A 119 -23.01 21.53 -11.17
CA VAL A 119 -23.93 22.67 -11.16
C VAL A 119 -23.08 23.92 -10.95
N ALA A 120 -22.92 24.69 -12.02
CA ALA A 120 -22.20 25.95 -12.01
C ALA A 120 -22.98 27.04 -11.25
N GLU A 121 -22.20 27.98 -10.69
CA GLU A 121 -22.56 29.32 -10.22
C GLU A 121 -23.20 29.42 -8.83
N THR A 122 -22.33 29.43 -7.81
CA THR A 122 -22.49 30.38 -6.70
C THR A 122 -21.37 31.40 -6.82
N ASP A 123 -21.72 32.66 -7.08
CA ASP A 123 -20.83 33.81 -6.96
C ASP A 123 -20.19 33.77 -5.57
N PHE A 124 -18.90 33.45 -5.53
CA PHE A 124 -18.12 33.45 -4.30
C PHE A 124 -17.63 34.89 -4.08
N ASP A 125 -18.45 35.70 -3.41
CA ASP A 125 -18.12 37.06 -3.04
C ASP A 125 -16.93 37.07 -2.07
N PHE A 126 -15.78 37.53 -2.57
CA PHE A 126 -14.48 37.55 -1.86
C PHE A 126 -14.42 38.60 -0.71
N GLU A 127 -15.55 39.22 -0.35
CA GLU A 127 -15.61 40.29 0.67
C GLU A 127 -15.75 39.77 2.12
N GLU A 128 -15.95 38.47 2.35
CA GLU A 128 -16.10 37.89 3.70
C GLU A 128 -14.78 37.29 4.27
N LEU A 129 -13.62 37.69 3.74
CA LEU A 129 -12.32 37.46 4.38
C LEU A 129 -12.06 38.56 5.43
N GLU A 130 -12.93 38.67 6.42
CA GLU A 130 -12.64 39.44 7.63
C GLU A 130 -11.64 38.69 8.50
N LEU A 131 -10.37 39.11 8.37
CA LEU A 131 -9.46 39.39 9.48
C LEU A 131 -9.65 38.54 10.75
N ILE A 132 -8.97 37.39 10.83
CA ILE A 132 -8.57 36.87 12.14
C ILE A 132 -7.41 37.76 12.60
N GLU A 133 -7.74 38.82 13.33
CA GLU A 133 -6.76 39.61 14.06
C GLU A 133 -6.17 38.76 15.18
N ASP A 134 -4.85 38.61 15.16
CA ASP A 134 -4.04 38.00 16.21
C ASP A 134 -4.20 38.80 17.52
N GLU A 135 -5.09 38.38 18.42
CA GLU A 135 -5.09 38.84 19.82
C GLU A 135 -3.92 38.18 20.58
N ASN A 136 -2.71 38.68 20.32
CA ASN A 136 -1.59 38.60 21.24
C ASN A 136 -1.64 39.82 22.18
N GLU A 137 -2.44 39.76 23.24
CA GLU A 137 -2.31 40.69 24.37
C GLU A 137 -2.21 39.97 25.71
N ASN A 138 -0.95 39.79 26.13
CA ASN A 138 -0.44 40.06 27.48
C ASN A 138 -1.41 39.83 28.65
N ASN A 139 -1.38 38.60 29.18
CA ASN A 139 -1.87 38.35 30.54
C ASN A 139 -0.90 38.96 31.55
N LYS A 140 -1.41 39.92 32.32
CA LYS A 140 -0.71 40.70 33.35
C LYS A 140 -0.56 39.93 34.66
#